data_AF-A0A8T8KA54-F1
#
_entry.id   AF-A0A8T8KA54-F1
#
_cell.length_a   1.000
_cell.length_b   1.000
_cell.length_c   1.000
_cell.angle_alpha   90.00
_cell.angle_beta   90.00
_cell.angle_gamma   90.00
#
_symmetry.space_group_name_H-M   'P 1'
#
loop_
_entity.id
_entity.type
_entity.pdbx_description
1 polymer ?
#
loop_
_entity_poly.entity_id
_entity_poly.type
_entity_poly.pdbx_seq_one_letter_code
_entity_poly.pdbx_strand_id
1 'polypeptide(L)'
;MGKKCISKHKNIRLETIKDELPNKYEKHVNKALQTLHTEGLVFKYRHKNYGLSAKGVIVAQQLKEDFRKKRYGDLKILMLV
;
A
#
# COMPACT_ATOMS: atom_id res chain seq x y z
N MET A 1 -7.42 14.13 -14.46
CA MET A 1 -7.50 14.91 -13.20
C MET A 1 -7.34 13.97 -12.01
N GLY A 2 -6.57 14.37 -10.99
CA GLY A 2 -6.57 13.72 -9.66
C GLY A 2 -5.60 12.55 -9.46
N LYS A 3 -4.30 12.84 -9.42
CA LYS A 3 -3.29 11.93 -8.85
C LYS A 3 -3.82 11.37 -7.52
N LYS A 4 -3.95 10.04 -7.37
CA LYS A 4 -3.90 9.37 -6.05
C LYS A 4 -2.49 9.56 -5.48
N CYS A 5 -2.12 10.81 -5.23
CA CYS A 5 -0.95 11.18 -4.45
C CYS A 5 -1.16 10.58 -3.08
N ILE A 6 -0.22 9.74 -2.66
CA ILE A 6 -0.07 9.33 -1.28
C ILE A 6 0.16 10.63 -0.51
N SER A 7 -0.90 11.20 0.06
CA SER A 7 -0.75 12.38 0.92
C SER A 7 0.10 11.96 2.12
N LYS A 8 1.10 12.78 2.47
CA LYS A 8 2.00 12.55 3.61
C LYS A 8 1.24 12.33 4.93
N HIS A 9 -0.05 12.70 4.99
CA HIS A 9 -0.91 12.64 6.17
C HIS A 9 -2.10 11.67 5.97
N LYS A 10 -2.09 10.86 4.91
CA LYS A 10 -3.20 9.94 4.63
C LYS A 10 -3.13 8.74 5.56
N ASN A 11 -3.79 8.86 6.71
CA ASN A 11 -4.07 7.73 7.58
C ASN A 11 -5.27 6.96 7.03
N ILE A 12 -5.21 5.64 7.07
CA ILE A 12 -6.27 4.75 6.62
C ILE A 12 -6.81 3.99 7.83
N ARG A 13 -8.14 3.90 7.91
CA ARG A 13 -8.82 3.14 8.95
C ARG A 13 -8.71 1.65 8.69
N LEU A 14 -8.61 0.84 9.75
CA LEU A 14 -8.62 -0.62 9.67
C LEU A 14 -9.83 -1.15 8.91
N GLU A 15 -11.00 -0.55 9.15
CA GLU A 15 -12.24 -0.88 8.46
C GLU A 15 -12.07 -0.70 6.95
N THR A 16 -11.55 0.44 6.51
CA THR A 16 -11.28 0.70 5.09
C THR A 16 -10.26 -0.27 4.49
N ILE A 17 -9.23 -0.66 5.23
CA ILE A 17 -8.25 -1.67 4.77
C ILE A 17 -8.95 -3.01 4.54
N LYS A 18 -9.86 -3.41 5.43
CA LYS A 18 -10.62 -4.65 5.29
C LYS A 18 -11.59 -4.60 4.12
N ASP A 19 -12.29 -3.48 3.95
CA ASP A 19 -13.27 -3.28 2.87
C ASP A 19 -12.60 -3.33 1.47
N GLU A 20 -11.36 -2.84 1.35
CA GLU A 20 -10.61 -2.86 0.09
C GLU A 20 -9.94 -4.22 -0.20
N LEU A 21 -9.84 -5.11 0.80
CA LEU A 21 -9.18 -6.41 0.64
C LEU A 21 -10.19 -7.51 0.28
N PRO A 22 -9.82 -8.47 -0.59
CA PRO A 22 -10.63 -9.65 -0.81
C PRO A 22 -10.89 -10.41 0.49
N ASN A 23 -12.14 -10.88 0.71
CA ASN A 23 -12.59 -11.56 1.94
C ASN A 23 -11.66 -12.68 2.43
N LYS A 24 -10.99 -13.39 1.50
CA LYS A 24 -10.00 -14.44 1.84
C LYS A 24 -8.85 -13.97 2.73
N TYR A 25 -8.54 -12.67 2.75
CA TYR A 25 -7.45 -12.11 3.54
C TYR A 25 -7.89 -11.49 4.86
N GLU A 26 -9.20 -11.31 5.08
CA GLU A 26 -9.75 -10.57 6.22
C GLU A 26 -9.21 -11.09 7.57
N LYS A 27 -9.17 -12.42 7.73
CA LYS A 27 -8.67 -13.10 8.94
C LYS A 27 -7.20 -12.81 9.25
N HIS A 28 -6.41 -12.41 8.25
CA HIS A 28 -4.97 -12.18 8.38
C HIS A 28 -4.58 -10.71 8.45
N VAL A 29 -5.52 -9.78 8.22
CA VAL A 29 -5.25 -8.33 8.16
C VAL A 29 -4.61 -7.81 9.44
N ASN A 30 -5.14 -8.19 10.60
CA ASN A 30 -4.61 -7.73 11.89
C ASN A 30 -3.17 -8.20 12.11
N LYS A 31 -2.89 -9.48 11.80
CA LYS A 31 -1.55 -10.05 11.92
C LYS A 31 -0.58 -9.38 10.97
N ALA A 32 -0.98 -9.17 9.72
CA ALA A 32 -0.17 -8.47 8.71
C ALA A 32 0.15 -7.03 9.14
N LEU A 33 -0.83 -6.28 9.64
CA LEU A 33 -0.61 -4.92 10.13
C LEU A 33 0.34 -4.88 11.34
N GLN A 34 0.25 -5.86 12.24
CA GLN A 34 1.19 -5.98 13.35
C GLN A 34 2.61 -6.25 12.87
N THR A 35 2.78 -7.21 11.94
CA THR A 35 4.10 -7.49 11.34
C THR A 35 4.66 -6.26 10.65
N LEU A 36 3.88 -5.59 9.79
CA LEU A 36 4.31 -4.39 9.08
C LEU A 36 4.66 -3.24 10.03
N HIS A 37 3.99 -3.16 11.17
CA HIS A 37 4.32 -2.21 12.23
C HIS A 37 5.66 -2.54 12.90
N THR A 38 5.88 -3.80 13.27
CA THR A 38 7.15 -4.26 13.85
C THR A 38 8.33 -4.05 12.89
N GLU A 39 8.13 -4.25 11.60
CA GLU A 39 9.14 -4.02 10.54
C GLU A 39 9.41 -2.53 10.25
N GLY A 40 8.67 -1.63 10.92
CA GLY A 40 8.78 -0.18 10.77
C GLY A 40 8.27 0.33 9.42
N LEU A 41 7.41 -0.41 8.72
CA LEU A 41 6.83 -0.02 7.43
C LEU A 41 5.54 0.77 7.60
N VAL A 42 4.80 0.50 8.67
CA VAL A 42 3.53 1.15 8.99
C VAL A 42 3.60 1.67 10.42
N PHE A 43 3.01 2.82 10.69
CA PHE A 43 2.86 3.33 12.06
C PHE A 43 1.39 3.43 12.43
N LYS A 44 1.09 3.26 13.71
CA LYS A 44 -0.25 3.48 14.26
C LYS A 44 -0.36 4.93 14.73
N TYR A 45 -1.25 5.72 14.12
CA TYR A 45 -1.46 7.13 14.49
C TYR A 45 -2.42 7.28 15.67
N ARG A 46 -3.60 6.64 15.58
CA ARG A 46 -4.65 6.59 16.61
C ARG A 46 -5.28 5.20 16.61
N HIS A 47 -6.24 4.95 17.51
CA HIS A 47 -6.98 3.70 17.50
C HIS A 47 -7.51 3.38 16.08
N LYS A 48 -7.16 2.20 15.57
CA LYS A 48 -7.49 1.69 14.22
C LYS A 48 -7.09 2.57 13.03
N ASN A 49 -6.19 3.54 13.21
CA ASN A 49 -5.72 4.41 12.13
C ASN A 49 -4.23 4.17 11.88
N TYR A 50 -3.90 3.83 10.63
CA TYR A 50 -2.56 3.43 10.21
C TYR A 50 -2.05 4.34 9.09
N GLY A 51 -0.75 4.63 9.11
CA GLY A 51 -0.05 5.39 8.07
C GLY A 51 1.24 4.70 7.65
N LEU A 52 1.76 5.01 6.46
CA LEU A 52 3.04 4.49 5.99
C LEU A 52 4.20 5.30 6.58
N SER A 53 5.21 4.62 7.11
CA SER A 53 6.48 5.27 7.43
C SER A 53 7.22 5.70 6.16
N ALA A 54 8.29 6.49 6.29
CA ALA A 54 9.14 6.83 5.14
C ALA A 54 9.68 5.55 4.44
N LYS A 55 10.10 4.55 5.22
CA LYS A 55 10.52 3.23 4.72
C LYS A 55 9.37 2.52 3.99
N GLY A 56 8.17 2.54 4.58
CA GLY A 56 6.97 1.96 3.97
C GLY A 56 6.58 2.58 2.64
N VAL A 57 6.74 3.90 2.49
CA VAL A 57 6.49 4.61 1.22
C VAL A 57 7.46 4.13 0.13
N ILE A 58 8.75 4.01 0.44
CA ILE A 58 9.77 3.55 -0.52
C ILE A 58 9.44 2.12 -0.99
N VAL A 59 9.16 1.22 -0.06
CA VAL A 59 8.82 -0.17 -0.36
C VAL A 59 7.54 -0.26 -1.21
N ALA A 60 6.50 0.51 -0.86
CA ALA A 60 5.25 0.53 -1.62
C ALA A 60 5.44 1.05 -3.05
N GLN A 61 6.31 2.05 -3.25
CA GLN A 61 6.66 2.57 -4.57
C GLN A 61 7.40 1.52 -5.41
N GLN A 62 8.37 0.81 -4.82
CA GLN A 62 9.09 -0.28 -5.49
C GLN A 62 8.14 -1.40 -5.91
N LEU A 63 7.27 -1.88 -5.01
CA LEU A 63 6.27 -2.91 -5.31
C LEU A 63 5.34 -2.51 -6.46
N LYS A 64 4.93 -1.24 -6.52
CA LYS A 64 4.12 -0.72 -7.62
C LYS A 64 4.88 -0.76 -8.94
N GLU A 65 6.12 -0.30 -8.95
CA GLU A 65 6.93 -0.28 -10.18
C GLU A 65 7.27 -1.70 -10.65
N ASP A 66 7.56 -2.62 -9.73
CA ASP A 66 7.82 -4.02 -10.07
C ASP A 66 6.57 -4.72 -10.60
N PHE A 67 5.41 -4.46 -10.00
CA PHE A 67 4.13 -4.94 -10.53
C PHE A 67 3.86 -4.42 -11.94
N ARG A 68 4.12 -3.13 -12.18
CA ARG A 68 3.97 -2.51 -13.51
C ARG A 68 4.92 -3.13 -14.52
N LYS A 69 6.21 -3.27 -14.20
CA LYS A 69 7.22 -3.91 -15.07
C LYS A 69 6.84 -5.35 -15.39
N LYS A 70 6.38 -6.13 -14.41
CA LYS A 70 5.99 -7.52 -14.63
C LYS A 70 4.75 -7.66 -15.50
N ARG A 71 3.76 -6.79 -15.32
CA ARG A 71 2.48 -6.86 -16.05
C ARG A 71 2.51 -6.21 -17.43
N TYR A 72 3.32 -5.18 -17.60
CA TYR A 72 3.31 -4.30 -18.77
C TYR A 72 4.72 -4.05 -19.33
N GLY A 73 5.71 -4.85 -18.97
CA GLY A 73 7.10 -4.70 -19.41
C GLY A 73 7.24 -4.69 -20.93
N ASP A 74 6.50 -5.56 -21.59
CA ASP A 74 6.50 -5.72 -23.05
C ASP A 74 5.64 -4.67 -23.76
N LEU A 75 4.68 -4.07 -23.04
CA LEU A 75 3.81 -2.98 -23.53
C LEU A 75 4.51 -1.61 -23.51
N LYS A 76 5.77 -1.53 -23.07
CA LYS A 76 6.57 -0.30 -23.11
C LYS A 76 6.72 0.28 -24.53
N ILE A 77 6.73 -0.57 -25.56
CA ILE A 77 6.82 -0.14 -26.97
C ILE A 77 5.53 0.58 -27.41
N LEU A 78 4.37 0.24 -26.83
CA LEU A 78 3.08 0.83 -27.18
C LEU A 78 2.75 2.13 -26.42
N MET A 79 3.50 2.47 -25.37
CA MET A 79 3.34 3.73 -24.62
C MET A 79 4.33 4.84 -25.07
N LEU A 80 5.14 4.58 -26.09
CA LEU A 80 6.13 5.52 -26.66
C LEU A 80 5.69 6.16 -27.99
N VAL A 81 4.42 5.96 -28.38
CA VAL A 81 3.77 6.63 -29.52
C VAL A 81 2.76 7.64 -29.00
#